data_AF-A0A8S2AN58-F1
#
_entry.id   AF-A0A8S2AN58-F1
#
_cell.length_a   1.000
_cell.length_b   1.000
_cell.length_c   1.000
_cell.angle_alpha   90.00
_cell.angle_beta   90.00
_cell.angle_gamma   90.00
#
_symmetry.space_group_name_H-M   'P 1'
#
loop_
_entity.id
_entity.type
_entity.pdbx_description
1 polymer ?
#
loop_
_entity_poly.entity_id
_entity_poly.type
_entity_poly.pdbx_seq_one_letter_code
_entity_poly.pdbx_strand_id
1 'polypeptide(L)'
;MTFNIHKLIRILVWLLVVHVTVVSYAGRSHFVTTELKIRNGMQGLKRPEIVYHCHAINSGLDYGWRRATKPPLGHSFHVLLEGGEKLEEEIHRCHFRSVLGTADVDIRMTAIDAEICNFKKACAIHEVTPEGITFDGKEWNFEERYPRLIPKKYLEAKWKPWPRRTSRSSGGQGSGRRPSGSQ
;
A
#
# COMPACT_ATOMS: atom_id res chain seq x y z
N MET A 1 -11.61 -27.67 -62.36
CA MET A 1 -10.84 -27.59 -61.10
C MET A 1 -11.82 -27.59 -59.95
N THR A 2 -11.97 -28.71 -59.24
CA THR A 2 -12.90 -28.81 -58.10
C THR A 2 -12.21 -28.21 -56.87
N PHE A 3 -12.67 -27.04 -56.44
CA PHE A 3 -12.25 -26.45 -55.18
C PHE A 3 -12.67 -27.40 -54.05
N ASN A 4 -11.69 -27.91 -53.31
CA ASN A 4 -11.94 -28.88 -52.25
C ASN A 4 -12.41 -28.13 -50.99
N ILE A 5 -13.69 -27.76 -50.98
CA ILE A 5 -14.34 -26.92 -49.95
C ILE A 5 -14.09 -27.47 -48.54
N HIS A 6 -14.03 -28.80 -48.38
CA HIS A 6 -13.69 -29.44 -47.10
C HIS A 6 -12.29 -29.11 -46.58
N LYS A 7 -11.31 -28.93 -47.47
CA LYS A 7 -9.94 -28.54 -47.11
C LYS A 7 -9.88 -27.07 -46.67
N LEU A 8 -10.64 -26.21 -47.34
CA LEU A 8 -10.78 -24.79 -47.00
C LEU A 8 -11.46 -24.59 -45.63
N ILE A 9 -12.54 -25.32 -45.38
CA ILE A 9 -13.24 -25.30 -44.09
C ILE A 9 -12.31 -25.78 -42.96
N ARG A 10 -11.55 -26.87 -43.17
CA ARG A 10 -10.60 -27.36 -42.16
C ARG A 10 -9.50 -26.35 -41.83
N ILE A 11 -8.99 -25.63 -42.83
CA ILE A 11 -7.97 -24.58 -42.64
C ILE A 11 -8.58 -23.38 -41.88
N LEU A 12 -9.79 -22.96 -42.22
CA LEU A 12 -10.51 -21.88 -41.52
C LEU A 12 -10.80 -22.23 -40.06
N VAL A 13 -11.23 -23.46 -39.78
CA VAL A 13 -11.45 -23.96 -38.42
C VAL A 13 -10.13 -23.96 -37.64
N TRP A 14 -9.03 -24.41 -38.25
CA TRP A 14 -7.71 -24.36 -37.62
C TRP A 14 -7.24 -22.93 -37.33
N LEU A 15 -7.44 -22.01 -38.28
CA LEU A 15 -7.12 -20.59 -38.09
C LEU A 15 -7.95 -19.96 -36.98
N LEU A 16 -9.24 -20.29 -36.89
CA LEU A 16 -10.12 -19.84 -35.81
C LEU A 16 -9.65 -20.36 -34.46
N VAL A 17 -9.30 -21.65 -34.36
CA VAL A 17 -8.77 -22.24 -33.13
C VAL A 17 -7.47 -21.54 -32.72
N VAL A 18 -6.55 -21.31 -33.66
CA VAL A 18 -5.28 -20.59 -33.38
C VAL A 18 -5.53 -19.13 -32.98
N HIS A 19 -6.46 -18.42 -33.63
CA HIS A 19 -6.80 -17.05 -33.24
C HIS A 19 -7.42 -17.01 -31.85
N VAL A 20 -8.35 -17.92 -31.53
CA VAL A 20 -8.98 -17.98 -30.21
C VAL A 20 -7.95 -18.30 -29.12
N THR A 21 -7.02 -19.21 -29.37
CA THR A 21 -5.96 -19.52 -28.38
C THR A 21 -5.02 -18.34 -28.19
N VAL A 22 -4.56 -17.69 -29.25
CA VAL A 22 -3.64 -16.53 -29.16
C VAL A 22 -4.30 -15.36 -28.43
N VAL A 23 -5.56 -15.03 -28.74
CA VAL A 23 -6.30 -13.95 -28.07
C VAL A 23 -6.54 -14.29 -26.59
N SER A 24 -6.82 -15.56 -26.26
CA SER A 24 -7.01 -16.00 -24.88
C SER A 24 -5.73 -15.96 -24.04
N TYR A 25 -4.56 -16.13 -24.67
CA TYR A 25 -3.26 -15.99 -24.00
C TYR A 25 -2.83 -14.53 -23.85
N ALA A 26 -3.10 -13.68 -24.86
CA ALA A 26 -2.76 -12.26 -24.82
C ALA A 26 -3.58 -11.46 -23.79
N GLY A 27 -4.77 -11.96 -23.41
CA GLY A 27 -5.64 -11.31 -22.41
C GLY A 27 -5.43 -11.75 -20.96
N ARG A 28 -4.45 -12.61 -20.65
CA ARG A 28 -4.16 -12.97 -19.25
C ARG A 28 -3.31 -11.88 -18.61
N SER A 29 -3.91 -11.16 -17.66
CA SER A 29 -3.18 -10.30 -16.74
C SER A 29 -2.21 -11.15 -15.91
N HIS A 30 -0.94 -10.77 -15.93
CA HIS A 30 0.11 -11.49 -15.22
C HIS A 30 0.21 -10.94 -13.80
N PHE A 31 -0.52 -11.50 -12.85
CA PHE A 31 -0.43 -11.04 -11.47
C PHE A 31 0.86 -11.51 -10.80
N VAL A 32 1.51 -10.58 -10.11
CA VAL A 32 2.68 -10.84 -9.27
C VAL A 32 2.38 -10.43 -7.84
N THR A 33 2.90 -11.18 -6.88
CA THR A 33 2.74 -10.89 -5.45
C THR A 33 4.03 -10.31 -4.88
N THR A 34 3.91 -9.40 -3.93
CA THR A 34 5.04 -8.88 -3.14
C THR A 34 4.60 -8.57 -1.71
N GLU A 35 5.53 -8.11 -0.88
CA GLU A 35 5.25 -7.72 0.51
C GLU A 35 5.45 -6.22 0.74
N LEU A 36 4.43 -5.57 1.30
CA LEU A 36 4.54 -4.26 1.93
C LEU A 36 4.95 -4.45 3.39
N LYS A 37 6.09 -3.88 3.81
CA LYS A 37 6.64 -4.08 5.14
C LYS A 37 6.71 -2.78 5.94
N ILE A 38 6.03 -2.77 7.08
CA ILE A 38 6.06 -1.66 8.04
C ILE A 38 6.82 -2.12 9.29
N ARG A 39 7.83 -1.34 9.70
CA ARG A 39 8.67 -1.63 10.87
C ARG A 39 8.54 -0.53 11.92
N ASN A 40 8.42 -0.89 13.21
CA ASN A 40 8.48 0.07 14.30
C ASN A 40 9.95 0.43 14.62
N GLY A 41 10.38 1.64 14.27
CA GLY A 41 11.69 2.23 14.56
C GLY A 41 11.67 3.26 15.70
N MET A 42 10.69 3.22 16.60
CA MET A 42 10.51 4.19 17.69
C MET A 42 11.42 3.89 18.90
N GLN A 43 12.68 3.50 18.67
CA GLN A 43 13.62 3.23 19.77
C GLN A 43 13.81 4.47 20.67
N GLY A 44 14.01 4.23 21.97
CA GLY A 44 14.29 5.29 22.95
C GLY A 44 13.07 6.05 23.48
N LEU A 45 11.86 5.86 22.93
CA LEU A 45 10.65 6.47 23.47
C LEU A 45 10.05 5.67 24.63
N LYS A 46 9.57 6.39 25.66
CA LYS A 46 8.85 5.78 26.80
C LYS A 46 7.57 5.05 26.37
N ARG A 47 6.94 5.50 25.28
CA ARG A 47 5.76 4.88 24.65
C ARG A 47 6.05 4.72 23.15
N PRO A 48 6.76 3.65 22.74
CA PRO A 48 7.18 3.45 21.36
C PRO A 48 6.10 2.78 20.51
N GLU A 49 4.89 2.64 21.04
CA GLU A 49 3.80 1.97 20.36
C GLU A 49 3.34 2.77 19.13
N ILE A 50 3.16 2.04 18.03
CA ILE A 50 2.55 2.55 16.81
C ILE A 50 1.28 1.77 16.50
N VAL A 51 0.27 2.49 16.02
CA VAL A 51 -0.99 1.95 15.52
C VAL A 51 -1.18 2.50 14.12
N TYR A 52 -1.57 1.66 13.16
CA TYR A 52 -1.78 2.11 11.80
C TYR A 52 -2.88 1.32 11.08
N HIS A 53 -3.43 1.93 10.05
CA HIS A 53 -4.45 1.37 9.17
C HIS A 53 -4.00 1.59 7.73
N CYS A 54 -4.02 0.55 6.90
CA CYS A 54 -3.66 0.64 5.49
C CYS A 54 -4.79 0.08 4.64
N HIS A 55 -5.09 0.74 3.54
CA HIS A 55 -6.01 0.22 2.52
C HIS A 55 -5.46 0.53 1.13
N ALA A 56 -5.75 -0.35 0.18
CA ALA A 56 -5.38 -0.24 -1.21
C ALA A 56 -6.46 0.57 -1.96
N ILE A 57 -6.04 1.60 -2.71
CA ILE A 57 -6.95 2.56 -3.34
C ILE A 57 -7.61 1.96 -4.58
N ASN A 58 -6.87 1.26 -5.43
CA ASN A 58 -7.42 0.76 -6.70
C ASN A 58 -8.12 -0.58 -6.51
N SER A 59 -7.49 -1.53 -5.80
CA SER A 59 -8.11 -2.82 -5.51
C SER A 59 -9.19 -2.77 -4.41
N GLY A 60 -9.24 -1.69 -3.61
CA GLY A 60 -10.19 -1.53 -2.51
C GLY A 60 -9.93 -2.43 -1.30
N LEU A 61 -8.80 -3.15 -1.27
CA LEU A 61 -8.46 -4.08 -0.22
C LEU A 61 -8.10 -3.36 1.09
N ASP A 62 -8.80 -3.69 2.19
CA ASP A 62 -8.52 -3.15 3.52
C ASP A 62 -7.67 -4.14 4.34
N TYR A 63 -6.47 -3.70 4.77
CA TYR A 63 -5.57 -4.51 5.59
C TYR A 63 -5.87 -4.41 7.10
N GLY A 64 -6.82 -3.55 7.47
CA GLY A 64 -7.31 -3.34 8.81
C GLY A 64 -6.33 -2.61 9.72
N TRP A 65 -6.74 -2.45 10.97
CA TRP A 65 -5.91 -1.82 12.00
C TRP A 65 -4.86 -2.80 12.54
N ARG A 66 -3.61 -2.35 12.60
CA ARG A 66 -2.50 -3.09 13.18
C ARG A 66 -1.82 -2.28 14.26
N ARG A 67 -1.20 -2.98 15.21
CA ARG A 67 -0.48 -2.40 16.34
C ARG A 67 0.88 -3.07 16.46
N ALA A 68 1.94 -2.28 16.59
CA ALA A 68 3.27 -2.78 16.89
C ALA A 68 3.77 -2.08 18.17
N THR A 69 3.75 -2.83 19.28
CA THR A 69 3.97 -2.29 20.63
C THR A 69 5.44 -2.07 20.98
N LYS A 70 6.36 -2.84 20.36
CA LYS A 70 7.79 -2.80 20.68
C LYS A 70 8.62 -2.68 19.39
N PRO A 71 9.61 -1.78 19.32
CA PRO A 71 10.64 -1.83 18.29
C PRO A 71 11.50 -3.10 18.44
N PRO A 72 12.00 -3.73 17.35
CA PRO A 72 11.80 -3.40 15.95
C PRO A 72 10.62 -4.15 15.30
N LEU A 73 9.59 -4.53 16.07
CA LEU A 73 8.48 -5.35 15.55
C LEU A 73 7.64 -4.59 14.52
N GLY A 74 7.02 -5.34 13.61
CA GLY A 74 6.29 -4.78 12.49
C GLY A 74 5.32 -5.80 11.90
N HIS A 75 4.70 -5.44 10.79
CA HIS A 75 3.86 -6.37 10.03
C HIS A 75 4.23 -6.30 8.54
N SER A 76 4.07 -7.43 7.86
CA SER A 76 4.14 -7.52 6.39
C SER A 76 2.74 -7.82 5.86
N PHE A 77 2.39 -7.22 4.72
CA PHE A 77 1.14 -7.47 4.01
C PHE A 77 1.46 -7.97 2.61
N HIS A 78 0.74 -8.99 2.16
CA HIS A 78 0.85 -9.42 0.77
C HIS A 78 0.05 -8.46 -0.11
N VAL A 79 0.71 -8.00 -1.16
CA VAL A 79 0.14 -7.12 -2.18
C VAL A 79 0.10 -7.90 -3.49
N LEU A 80 -1.06 -7.86 -4.14
CA LEU A 80 -1.26 -8.39 -5.48
C LEU A 80 -1.13 -7.23 -6.46
N LEU A 81 -0.24 -7.38 -7.44
CA LEU A 81 0.05 -6.35 -8.43
C LEU A 81 -0.25 -6.92 -9.81
N GLU A 82 -0.94 -6.14 -10.63
CA GLU A 82 -1.17 -6.50 -12.02
C GLU A 82 0.10 -6.22 -12.83
N GLY A 83 0.69 -7.28 -13.40
CA GLY A 83 1.83 -7.22 -14.28
C GLY A 83 1.44 -7.42 -15.74
N GLY A 84 2.39 -7.11 -16.63
CA GLY A 84 2.19 -7.09 -18.08
C GLY A 84 2.84 -5.84 -18.69
N GLU A 85 2.41 -5.45 -19.89
CA GLU A 85 2.91 -4.25 -20.58
C GLU A 85 2.47 -2.93 -19.93
N LYS A 86 1.44 -2.96 -19.08
CA LYS A 86 0.97 -1.78 -18.34
C LYS A 86 1.64 -1.71 -16.97
N LEU A 87 2.25 -0.55 -16.71
CA LEU A 87 2.74 -0.15 -15.39
C LEU A 87 1.58 0.37 -14.56
N GLU A 88 0.75 -0.54 -14.06
CA GLU A 88 -0.29 -0.17 -13.10
C GLU A 88 0.34 -0.06 -11.70
N GLU A 89 0.27 1.14 -11.12
CA GLU A 89 0.68 1.42 -9.75
C GLU A 89 -0.46 1.04 -8.80
N GLU A 90 -0.20 0.18 -7.82
CA GLU A 90 -1.09 0.01 -6.67
C GLU A 90 -0.70 0.99 -5.57
N ILE A 91 -1.66 1.81 -5.14
CA ILE A 91 -1.45 2.81 -4.09
C ILE A 91 -2.05 2.30 -2.78
N HIS A 92 -1.23 2.19 -1.75
CA HIS A 92 -1.64 1.85 -0.39
C HIS A 92 -1.59 3.10 0.49
N ARG A 93 -2.76 3.57 0.92
CA ARG A 93 -2.86 4.69 1.84
C ARG A 93 -2.83 4.18 3.27
N CYS A 94 -1.79 4.57 4.00
CA CYS A 94 -1.56 4.19 5.38
C CYS A 94 -1.68 5.39 6.32
N HIS A 95 -2.55 5.28 7.32
CA HIS A 95 -2.71 6.25 8.40
C HIS A 95 -2.05 5.73 9.67
N PHE A 96 -1.03 6.44 10.16
CA PHE A 96 -0.25 6.10 11.33
C PHE A 96 -0.63 6.97 12.53
N ARG A 97 -0.55 6.38 13.72
CA ARG A 97 -0.78 7.01 15.02
C ARG A 97 0.30 6.57 16.00
N SER A 98 0.83 7.52 16.74
CA SER A 98 1.78 7.27 17.83
C SER A 98 1.59 8.27 18.96
N VAL A 99 2.44 8.21 19.99
CA VAL A 99 2.48 9.24 21.02
C VAL A 99 2.86 10.63 20.47
N LEU A 100 3.58 10.68 19.33
CA LEU A 100 4.05 11.93 18.73
C LEU A 100 2.97 12.63 17.89
N GLY A 101 1.99 11.90 17.38
CA GLY A 101 0.98 12.46 16.50
C GLY A 101 0.39 11.44 15.53
N THR A 102 -0.03 11.96 14.39
CA THR A 102 -0.51 11.19 13.23
C THR A 102 0.36 11.45 12.01
N ALA A 103 0.48 10.48 11.11
CA ALA A 103 1.13 10.67 9.80
C ALA A 103 0.38 9.87 8.75
N ASP A 104 0.24 10.43 7.55
CA ASP A 104 -0.40 9.77 6.41
C ASP A 104 0.66 9.58 5.33
N VAL A 105 0.73 8.37 4.77
CA VAL A 105 1.66 8.00 3.69
C VAL A 105 0.91 7.25 2.60
N ASP A 106 1.13 7.64 1.36
CA ASP A 106 0.69 6.89 0.18
C ASP A 106 1.88 6.10 -0.35
N ILE A 107 1.88 4.79 -0.09
CA ILE A 107 2.91 3.85 -0.52
C ILE A 107 2.54 3.35 -1.90
N ARG A 108 3.40 3.57 -2.89
CA ARG A 108 3.17 3.14 -4.28
C ARG A 108 4.00 1.91 -4.59
N MET A 109 3.37 0.93 -5.22
CA MET A 109 4.04 -0.33 -5.61
C MET A 109 3.64 -0.69 -7.03
N THR A 110 4.61 -1.17 -7.80
CA THR A 110 4.44 -1.64 -9.18
C THR A 110 4.87 -3.09 -9.31
N ALA A 111 4.40 -3.77 -10.37
CA ALA A 111 4.87 -5.12 -10.68
C ALA A 111 6.40 -5.19 -10.85
N ILE A 112 7.03 -4.13 -11.36
CA ILE A 112 8.50 -4.05 -11.44
C ILE A 112 9.13 -4.13 -10.04
N ASP A 113 8.56 -3.45 -9.05
CA ASP A 113 9.05 -3.54 -7.67
C ASP A 113 9.04 -5.01 -7.20
N ALA A 114 7.95 -5.75 -7.43
CA ALA A 114 7.90 -7.17 -7.09
C ALA A 114 9.01 -8.00 -7.74
N GLU A 115 9.34 -7.74 -9.00
CA GLU A 115 10.41 -8.42 -9.75
C GLU A 115 11.79 -8.16 -9.13
N ILE A 116 12.08 -6.91 -8.74
CA ILE A 116 13.34 -6.50 -8.09
C ILE A 116 13.61 -7.35 -6.83
N CYS A 117 12.54 -7.73 -6.13
CA CYS A 117 12.61 -8.32 -4.79
C CYS A 117 12.31 -9.81 -4.80
N ASN A 118 12.49 -10.45 -5.96
CA ASN A 118 12.27 -11.88 -6.19
C ASN A 118 10.87 -12.34 -5.76
N PHE A 119 9.84 -11.51 -5.97
CA PHE A 119 8.41 -11.81 -5.71
C PHE A 119 8.03 -12.23 -4.28
N LYS A 120 9.00 -12.37 -3.37
CA LYS A 120 8.81 -13.00 -2.04
C LYS A 120 9.34 -12.15 -0.89
N LYS A 121 10.04 -11.06 -1.18
CA LYS A 121 10.63 -10.21 -0.15
C LYS A 121 10.16 -8.78 -0.34
N ALA A 122 9.98 -8.08 0.78
CA ALA A 122 9.70 -6.66 0.75
C ALA A 122 10.84 -5.89 0.07
N CYS A 123 10.49 -5.04 -0.88
CA CYS A 123 11.41 -4.18 -1.61
C CYS A 123 11.90 -2.99 -0.83
N ALA A 124 11.00 -2.49 0.00
CA ALA A 124 11.19 -1.37 0.86
C ALA A 124 10.66 -1.72 2.24
N ILE A 125 11.27 -1.10 3.23
CA ILE A 125 10.80 -1.09 4.60
C ILE A 125 10.37 0.33 4.90
N HIS A 126 9.08 0.49 5.24
CA HIS A 126 8.55 1.74 5.76
C HIS A 126 8.75 1.74 7.27
N GLU A 127 9.80 2.40 7.71
CA GLU A 127 10.21 2.46 9.11
C GLU A 127 9.57 3.66 9.81
N VAL A 128 8.82 3.39 10.88
CA VAL A 128 8.16 4.41 11.69
C VAL A 128 9.14 4.90 12.76
N THR A 129 9.71 6.08 12.57
CA THR A 129 10.75 6.69 13.42
C THR A 129 10.21 7.88 14.22
N PRO A 130 10.97 8.39 15.21
CA PRO A 130 10.60 9.61 15.92
C PRO A 130 10.48 10.85 15.02
N GLU A 131 11.15 10.88 13.87
CA GLU A 131 11.08 11.99 12.90
C GLU A 131 9.83 11.90 12.01
N GLY A 132 9.34 10.68 11.77
CA GLY A 132 8.20 10.42 10.92
C GLY A 132 8.26 9.03 10.29
N ILE A 133 7.72 8.88 9.08
CA ILE A 133 7.76 7.61 8.34
C ILE A 133 8.89 7.69 7.33
N THR A 134 9.82 6.74 7.39
CA THR A 134 11.04 6.72 6.59
C THR A 134 10.99 5.53 5.64
N PHE A 135 11.20 5.80 4.35
CA PHE A 135 11.46 4.78 3.35
C PHE A 135 12.91 4.30 3.48
N ASP A 136 13.12 2.98 3.47
CA ASP A 136 14.43 2.34 3.38
C ASP A 136 14.34 1.16 2.40
N GLY A 137 14.89 1.34 1.19
CA GLY A 137 14.70 0.40 0.10
C GLY A 137 15.60 0.67 -1.11
N LYS A 138 15.25 0.07 -2.24
CA LYS A 138 15.90 0.33 -3.53
C LYS A 138 14.87 0.92 -4.49
N GLU A 139 15.30 1.91 -5.28
CA GLU A 139 14.50 2.53 -6.33
C GLU A 139 15.26 2.51 -7.65
N TRP A 140 14.54 2.57 -8.77
CA TRP A 140 15.12 2.72 -10.09
C TRP A 140 15.66 4.13 -10.29
N ASN A 141 16.89 4.23 -10.75
CA ASN A 141 17.41 5.44 -11.35
C ASN A 141 17.28 5.36 -12.87
N PHE A 142 16.38 6.18 -13.43
CA PHE A 142 16.15 6.32 -14.86
C PHE A 142 17.02 7.40 -15.54
N GLU A 143 17.92 8.07 -14.80
CA GLU A 143 18.83 9.08 -15.35
C GLU A 143 19.92 8.46 -16.24
N GLU A 144 20.28 7.19 -16.00
CA GLU A 144 21.27 6.47 -16.80
C GLU A 144 20.63 5.75 -18.01
N ARG A 145 21.39 5.62 -19.10
CA ARG A 145 20.97 4.86 -20.30
C ARG A 145 20.56 3.42 -19.99
N TYR A 146 21.19 2.81 -18.99
CA TYR A 146 20.82 1.52 -18.44
C TYR A 146 20.34 1.77 -17.01
N PRO A 147 19.02 1.70 -16.75
CA PRO A 147 18.50 1.94 -15.41
C PRO A 147 19.18 1.02 -14.40
N ARG A 148 19.49 1.58 -13.23
CA ARG A 148 20.11 0.84 -12.13
C ARG A 148 19.31 0.99 -10.85
N LEU A 149 19.35 -0.05 -10.03
CA LEU A 149 18.81 -0.03 -8.68
C LEU A 149 19.76 0.67 -7.73
N ILE A 150 19.30 1.76 -7.11
CA ILE A 150 20.09 2.52 -6.14
C ILE A 150 19.41 2.42 -4.77
N PRO A 151 20.16 2.12 -3.70
CA PRO A 151 19.65 2.23 -2.33
C PRO A 151 19.22 3.66 -2.04
N LYS A 152 17.99 3.82 -1.56
CA LYS A 152 17.42 5.12 -1.20
C LYS A 152 16.88 5.05 0.22
N LYS A 153 17.11 6.14 0.97
CA LYS A 153 16.56 6.34 2.30
C LYS A 153 16.14 7.80 2.45
N TYR A 154 14.87 8.03 2.75
CA TYR A 154 14.33 9.38 2.90
C TYR A 154 13.07 9.39 3.76
N LEU A 155 12.70 10.56 4.26
CA LEU A 155 11.50 10.76 5.07
C LEU A 155 10.28 10.94 4.16
N GLU A 156 9.35 9.99 4.17
CA GLU A 156 8.10 10.01 3.40
C GLU A 156 7.08 10.99 3.99
N ALA A 157 6.94 10.98 5.31
CA ALA A 157 6.02 11.87 6.01
C ALA A 157 6.53 12.26 7.39
N LYS A 158 6.23 13.48 7.81
CA LYS A 158 6.49 13.99 9.17
C LYS A 158 5.27 13.77 10.07
N TRP A 159 5.51 13.66 11.38
CA TRP A 159 4.42 13.65 12.36
C TRP A 159 3.66 14.98 12.34
N LYS A 160 2.35 14.88 12.14
CA LYS A 160 1.40 15.94 12.48
C LYS A 160 1.07 15.81 13.97
N PRO A 161 1.37 16.82 14.80
CA PRO A 161 1.13 16.73 16.23
C PRO A 161 -0.35 16.55 16.53
N TRP A 162 -0.66 15.87 17.63
CA TRP A 162 -2.03 15.76 18.09
C TRP A 162 -2.67 17.15 18.25
N PRO A 163 -3.95 17.31 17.89
CA PRO A 163 -4.66 18.56 18.16
C PRO A 163 -4.52 18.92 19.63
N ARG A 164 -4.11 20.15 19.91
CA ARG A 164 -4.10 20.65 21.29
C ARG A 164 -5.53 20.51 21.81
N ARG A 165 -5.70 19.73 22.88
CA ARG A 165 -6.97 19.73 23.61
C ARG A 165 -7.15 21.15 24.13
N THR A 166 -8.03 21.93 23.49
CA THR A 166 -8.51 23.16 24.08
C THR A 166 -9.20 22.76 25.38
N SER A 167 -8.55 23.03 26.51
CA SER A 167 -9.23 23.05 27.78
C SER A 167 -10.34 24.07 27.65
N ARG A 168 -11.60 23.62 27.55
CA ARG A 168 -12.76 24.46 27.84
C ARG A 168 -12.64 24.88 29.31
N SER A 169 -11.89 25.95 29.57
CA SER A 169 -11.94 26.68 30.83
C SER A 169 -13.26 27.44 30.85
N SER A 170 -14.15 27.05 31.76
CA SER A 170 -15.11 27.88 32.49
C SER A 170 -15.51 29.22 31.85
N GLY A 171 -16.74 29.30 31.35
CA GLY A 171 -17.37 30.58 31.02
C GLY A 171 -18.75 30.41 30.41
N GLY A 172 -19.81 30.40 31.23
CA GLY A 172 -21.19 30.44 30.72
C GLY A 172 -22.27 29.92 31.68
N GLN A 173 -22.53 30.68 32.74
CA GLN A 173 -23.83 30.96 33.39
C GLN A 173 -24.99 29.93 33.32
N GLY A 174 -25.35 29.43 34.51
CA GLY A 174 -26.69 29.49 35.11
C GLY A 174 -27.94 29.13 34.29
N SER A 175 -28.53 27.98 34.58
CA SER A 175 -29.99 27.79 34.77
C SER A 175 -30.22 26.36 35.28
N GLY A 176 -30.59 26.18 36.54
CA GLY A 176 -31.98 25.93 36.90
C GLY A 176 -32.04 24.93 38.05
N ARG A 177 -32.15 25.43 39.28
CA ARG A 177 -32.56 24.63 40.45
C ARG A 177 -33.97 24.08 40.17
N ARG A 178 -34.12 22.76 40.13
CA ARG A 178 -35.43 22.09 40.20
C ARG A 178 -36.02 22.29 41.60
N PRO A 179 -37.28 22.73 41.77
CA PRO A 179 -37.98 22.54 43.03
C PRO A 179 -38.46 21.08 43.11
N SER A 180 -38.15 20.45 44.24
CA SER A 180 -38.71 19.18 44.68
C SER A 180 -40.20 19.40 45.01
N GLY A 181 -41.09 18.76 44.26
CA GLY A 181 -42.52 18.70 44.57
C GLY A 181 -42.81 17.61 45.60
N SER A 182 -43.46 17.99 46.69
CA SER A 182 -44.04 17.08 47.69
C SER A 182 -45.52 17.42 47.85
N GLN A 183 -46.39 16.54 47.36
CA GLN A 183 -47.74 16.26 47.85
C GLN A 183 -48.00 14.77 47.66
#